data_AF-A0A1Q8APR6-F1
#
_entry.id   AF-A0A1Q8APR6-F1
#
_cell.length_a   1.000
_cell.length_b   1.000
_cell.length_c   1.000
_cell.angle_alpha   90.00
_cell.angle_beta   90.00
_cell.angle_gamma   90.00
#
_symmetry.space_group_name_H-M   'P 1'
#
loop_
_entity.id
_entity.type
_entity.pdbx_description
1 polymer ?
#
loop_
_entity_poly.entity_id
_entity_poly.type
_entity_poly.pdbx_seq_one_letter_code
_entity_poly.pdbx_strand_id
1 'polypeptide(L)'
;MRSYMPTLDSFAAISESSTSKAVGRVATSVHRLVDDANEAAYTVGFRRQAAMTVALLEACAQAQENGWDGYNGEGVKTGAYISAEALLRVLPGNVPVPEVSVHPDGEIAFDWIADRQHVFSISVSDNGIVSYAGLFGGSKVTGREVFTGIFPAGLVTHIARVAALV
;
A
#
# COMPACT_ATOMS: atom_id res chain seq x y z
N MET A 1 -69.03 11.84 23.04
CA MET A 1 -67.90 11.08 23.63
C MET A 1 -67.67 9.84 22.78
N ARG A 2 -66.60 9.85 21.97
CA ARG A 2 -66.15 8.71 21.16
C ARG A 2 -65.54 7.66 22.08
N SER A 3 -65.76 6.38 21.79
CA SER A 3 -64.72 5.34 21.82
C SER A 3 -65.20 4.12 21.02
N TYR A 4 -64.59 3.97 19.86
CA TYR A 4 -64.58 2.77 19.02
C TYR A 4 -63.50 1.84 19.60
N MET A 5 -63.84 0.61 19.97
CA MET A 5 -62.85 -0.43 20.28
C MET A 5 -63.13 -1.62 19.35
N PRO A 6 -62.24 -1.94 18.39
CA PRO A 6 -62.36 -3.17 17.63
C PRO A 6 -61.79 -4.33 18.44
N THR A 7 -62.46 -5.48 18.36
CA THR A 7 -62.09 -6.75 18.99
C THR A 7 -60.85 -7.36 18.32
N LEU A 8 -59.97 -7.93 19.14
CA LEU A 8 -58.72 -8.60 18.78
C LEU A 8 -58.98 -9.95 18.08
N ASP A 9 -59.49 -9.93 16.84
CA ASP A 9 -59.70 -11.15 16.04
C ASP A 9 -59.25 -11.01 14.58
N SER A 10 -58.27 -10.15 14.29
CA SER A 10 -57.78 -9.94 12.90
C SER A 10 -56.27 -9.82 12.71
N PHE A 11 -55.46 -10.30 13.66
CA PHE A 11 -53.99 -10.18 13.53
C PHE A 11 -53.20 -11.50 13.51
N ALA A 12 -53.87 -12.65 13.39
CA ALA A 12 -53.22 -13.97 13.41
C ALA A 12 -53.17 -14.71 12.06
N ALA A 13 -53.40 -14.02 10.93
CA ALA A 13 -53.50 -14.67 9.61
C ALA A 13 -52.70 -13.98 8.47
N ILE A 14 -51.60 -13.27 8.78
CA ILE A 14 -50.64 -12.80 7.75
C ILE A 14 -49.20 -13.10 8.17
N SER A 15 -48.99 -14.28 8.77
CA SER A 15 -47.67 -14.82 9.05
C SER A 15 -47.62 -16.22 8.49
N GLU A 16 -47.55 -16.34 7.16
CA GLU A 16 -46.84 -17.43 6.51
C GLU A 16 -46.79 -17.22 5.00
N SER A 17 -45.60 -17.43 4.44
CA SER A 17 -45.35 -17.52 3.00
C SER A 17 -45.34 -16.20 2.20
N SER A 18 -44.17 -15.55 2.13
CA SER A 18 -43.60 -15.07 0.84
C SER A 18 -42.20 -14.43 0.88
N THR A 19 -41.52 -14.28 2.01
CA THR A 19 -40.22 -13.54 2.08
C THR A 19 -38.98 -14.41 2.36
N SER A 20 -38.85 -15.60 1.75
CA SER A 20 -37.69 -16.47 2.06
C SER A 20 -36.83 -16.95 0.88
N LYS A 21 -37.28 -16.89 -0.38
CA LYS A 21 -36.44 -17.38 -1.51
C LYS A 21 -35.60 -16.32 -2.24
N ALA A 22 -35.99 -15.05 -2.17
CA ALA A 22 -35.28 -13.97 -2.87
C ALA A 22 -34.05 -13.47 -2.10
N VAL A 23 -34.14 -13.34 -0.77
CA VAL A 23 -33.03 -12.89 0.09
C VAL A 23 -31.90 -13.92 0.15
N GLY A 24 -32.22 -15.22 0.12
CA GLY A 24 -31.22 -16.29 0.10
C GLY A 24 -30.35 -16.29 -1.16
N ARG A 25 -30.92 -16.04 -2.35
CA ARG A 25 -30.14 -16.00 -3.60
C ARG A 25 -29.22 -14.80 -3.69
N VAL A 26 -29.63 -13.65 -3.16
CA VAL A 26 -28.81 -12.44 -3.11
C VAL A 26 -27.72 -12.56 -2.03
N ALA A 27 -28.05 -13.06 -0.83
CA ALA A 27 -27.06 -13.23 0.24
C ALA A 27 -25.96 -14.24 -0.11
N THR A 28 -26.30 -15.38 -0.73
CA THR A 28 -25.29 -16.37 -1.17
C THR A 28 -24.44 -15.85 -2.33
N SER A 29 -25.01 -15.01 -3.21
CA SER A 29 -24.25 -14.40 -4.31
C SER A 29 -23.30 -13.32 -3.80
N VAL A 30 -23.72 -12.52 -2.81
CA VAL A 30 -22.86 -11.52 -2.16
C VAL A 30 -21.71 -12.18 -1.40
N HIS A 31 -21.96 -13.26 -0.64
CA HIS A 31 -20.88 -13.96 0.07
C HIS A 31 -19.85 -14.56 -0.87
N ARG A 32 -20.26 -15.23 -1.96
CA ARG A 32 -19.31 -15.75 -2.95
C ARG A 32 -18.49 -14.65 -3.60
N LEU A 33 -19.10 -13.53 -3.98
CA LEU A 33 -18.37 -12.40 -4.55
C LEU A 33 -17.37 -11.79 -3.56
N VAL A 34 -17.69 -11.76 -2.27
CA VAL A 34 -16.78 -11.29 -1.21
C VAL A 34 -15.63 -12.29 -1.01
N ASP A 35 -15.91 -13.58 -0.99
CA ASP A 35 -14.88 -14.62 -0.82
C ASP A 35 -13.93 -14.67 -2.02
N ASP A 36 -14.46 -14.64 -3.25
CA ASP A 36 -13.68 -14.59 -4.49
C ASP A 36 -12.82 -13.30 -4.56
N ALA A 37 -13.39 -12.16 -4.17
CA ALA A 37 -12.67 -10.88 -4.12
C ALA A 37 -11.56 -10.91 -3.05
N ASN A 38 -11.81 -11.53 -1.90
CA ASN A 38 -10.82 -11.69 -0.84
C ASN A 38 -9.68 -12.61 -1.29
N GLU A 39 -9.96 -13.78 -1.86
CA GLU A 39 -8.92 -14.70 -2.37
C GLU A 39 -8.06 -14.06 -3.47
N ALA A 40 -8.69 -13.32 -4.39
CA ALA A 40 -7.98 -12.54 -5.39
C ALA A 40 -7.11 -11.44 -4.74
N ALA A 41 -7.65 -10.72 -3.75
CA ALA A 41 -6.92 -9.69 -3.02
C ALA A 41 -5.72 -10.26 -2.25
N TYR A 42 -5.86 -11.42 -1.61
CA TYR A 42 -4.75 -12.11 -0.93
C TYR A 42 -3.65 -12.51 -1.92
N THR A 43 -4.02 -13.06 -3.07
CA THR A 43 -3.06 -13.47 -4.10
C THR A 43 -2.32 -12.27 -4.67
N VAL A 44 -3.03 -11.17 -4.97
CA VAL A 44 -2.45 -9.92 -5.48
C VAL A 44 -1.56 -9.27 -4.42
N GLY A 45 -2.02 -9.17 -3.17
CA GLY A 45 -1.26 -8.62 -2.05
C GLY A 45 0.02 -9.41 -1.78
N PHE A 46 -0.04 -10.74 -1.81
CA PHE A 46 1.13 -11.61 -1.66
C PHE A 46 2.14 -11.41 -2.78
N ARG A 47 1.70 -11.42 -4.05
CA ARG A 47 2.58 -11.19 -5.21
C ARG A 47 3.26 -9.82 -5.13
N ARG A 48 2.51 -8.78 -4.76
CA ARG A 48 3.03 -7.43 -4.58
C ARG A 48 4.12 -7.40 -3.49
N GLN A 49 3.84 -8.00 -2.33
CA GLN A 49 4.80 -8.06 -1.23
C GLN A 49 6.06 -8.83 -1.62
N ALA A 50 5.91 -9.98 -2.29
CA ALA A 50 7.02 -10.79 -2.77
C ALA A 50 7.90 -10.02 -3.77
N ALA A 51 7.29 -9.31 -4.72
CA ALA A 51 8.02 -8.49 -5.68
C ALA A 51 8.86 -7.40 -5.00
N MET A 52 8.29 -6.69 -4.02
CA MET A 52 9.02 -5.68 -3.25
C MET A 52 10.18 -6.28 -2.45
N THR A 53 9.96 -7.44 -1.82
CA THR A 53 11.01 -8.14 -1.06
C THR A 53 12.14 -8.62 -1.96
N VAL A 54 11.82 -9.17 -3.14
CA VAL A 54 12.83 -9.60 -4.12
C VAL A 54 13.64 -8.40 -4.60
N ALA A 55 12.98 -7.30 -5.00
CA ALA A 55 13.67 -6.09 -5.47
C ALA A 55 14.62 -5.52 -4.41
N LEU A 56 14.21 -5.48 -3.14
CA LEU A 56 15.06 -5.04 -2.03
C LEU A 56 16.29 -5.96 -1.87
N LEU A 57 16.07 -7.28 -1.87
CA LEU A 57 17.17 -8.23 -1.71
C LEU A 57 18.16 -8.18 -2.87
N GLU A 58 17.67 -8.03 -4.10
CA GLU A 58 18.50 -7.90 -5.29
C GLU A 58 19.35 -6.63 -5.26
N ALA A 59 18.74 -5.49 -4.94
CA ALA A 59 19.46 -4.22 -4.82
C ALA A 59 20.54 -4.29 -3.72
N CYS A 60 20.20 -4.83 -2.56
CA CYS A 60 21.16 -5.01 -1.46
C CYS A 60 22.28 -5.99 -1.82
N ALA A 61 21.97 -7.07 -2.54
CA ALA A 61 22.96 -8.06 -2.96
C ALA A 61 23.99 -7.48 -3.93
N GLN A 62 23.57 -6.56 -4.81
CA GLN A 62 24.48 -5.86 -5.73
C GLN A 62 25.41 -4.89 -5.02
N ALA A 63 24.96 -4.32 -3.89
CA ALA A 63 25.69 -3.30 -3.14
C ALA A 63 26.25 -3.82 -1.79
N GLN A 64 26.61 -5.10 -1.68
CA GLN A 64 27.14 -5.65 -0.41
C GLN A 64 28.57 -5.21 -0.11
N GLU A 65 29.39 -5.02 -1.14
CA GLU A 65 30.81 -4.72 -1.01
C GLU A 65 31.08 -3.24 -1.27
N ASN A 66 32.10 -2.69 -0.60
CA ASN A 66 32.55 -1.34 -0.89
C ASN A 66 33.12 -1.27 -2.32
N GLY A 67 32.82 -0.18 -3.03
CA GLY A 67 33.21 0.01 -4.43
C GLY A 67 32.37 -0.78 -5.43
N TRP A 68 31.18 -1.25 -5.03
CA TRP A 68 30.25 -1.99 -5.90
C TRP A 68 29.84 -1.21 -7.16
N ASP A 69 29.88 0.11 -7.10
CA ASP A 69 29.57 1.03 -8.20
C ASP A 69 30.76 1.30 -9.13
N GLY A 70 31.91 0.65 -8.90
CA GLY A 70 33.16 0.91 -9.61
C GLY A 70 33.88 2.19 -9.15
N TYR A 71 33.37 2.84 -8.10
CA TYR A 71 33.96 3.99 -7.43
C TYR A 71 34.22 3.64 -5.95
N ASN A 72 33.79 4.51 -5.04
CA ASN A 72 33.94 4.33 -3.58
C ASN A 72 32.57 4.18 -2.91
N GLY A 73 31.57 3.60 -3.60
CA GLY A 73 30.27 3.33 -3.01
C GLY A 73 30.39 2.52 -1.73
N GLU A 74 29.74 2.95 -0.66
CA GLU A 74 29.68 2.20 0.58
C GLU A 74 28.77 0.98 0.39
N GLY A 75 29.16 -0.14 0.98
CA GLY A 75 28.30 -1.30 1.08
C GLY A 75 27.01 -0.97 1.84
N VAL A 76 25.92 -1.63 1.49
CA VAL A 76 24.62 -1.43 2.11
C VAL A 76 24.70 -1.61 3.62
N LYS A 77 24.18 -0.62 4.35
CA LYS A 77 24.22 -0.62 5.82
C LYS A 77 23.08 -1.45 6.38
N THR A 78 23.37 -2.21 7.44
CA THR A 78 22.38 -3.10 8.07
C THR A 78 21.15 -2.34 8.57
N GLY A 79 21.31 -1.16 9.18
CA GLY A 79 20.19 -0.36 9.65
C GLY A 79 19.35 0.23 8.51
N ALA A 80 19.97 0.51 7.37
CA ALA A 80 19.27 0.98 6.18
C ALA A 80 18.38 -0.15 5.62
N TYR A 81 18.91 -1.38 5.53
CA TYR A 81 18.13 -2.56 5.16
C TYR A 81 16.94 -2.82 6.08
N ILE A 82 17.16 -2.81 7.40
CA ILE A 82 16.08 -3.04 8.39
C ILE A 82 14.98 -1.98 8.24
N SER A 83 15.37 -0.72 8.08
CA SER A 83 14.42 0.40 7.95
C SER A 83 13.67 0.35 6.61
N ALA A 84 14.37 0.01 5.54
CA ALA A 84 13.80 -0.19 4.20
C ALA A 84 12.78 -1.34 4.15
N GLU A 85 13.11 -2.48 4.75
CA GLU A 85 12.20 -3.62 4.86
C GLU A 85 10.94 -3.22 5.65
N ALA A 86 11.12 -2.53 6.77
CA ALA A 86 10.00 -2.06 7.59
C ALA A 86 9.12 -1.05 6.83
N LEU A 87 9.71 -0.14 6.07
CA LEU A 87 8.99 0.81 5.20
C LEU A 87 8.13 0.07 4.16
N LEU A 88 8.70 -0.93 3.47
CA LEU A 88 7.96 -1.72 2.47
C LEU A 88 6.79 -2.51 3.07
N ARG A 89 6.94 -3.03 4.31
CA ARG A 89 5.86 -3.75 5.01
C ARG A 89 4.66 -2.86 5.34
N VAL A 90 4.88 -1.56 5.52
CA VAL A 90 3.81 -0.59 5.83
C VAL A 90 3.39 0.24 4.63
N LEU A 91 3.95 -0.03 3.45
CA LEU A 91 3.62 0.68 2.22
C LEU A 91 2.15 0.42 1.85
N PRO A 92 1.30 1.46 1.74
CA PRO A 92 -0.12 1.28 1.47
C PRO A 92 -0.40 0.48 0.19
N GLY A 93 -1.42 -0.39 0.22
CA GLY A 93 -1.72 -1.30 -0.89
C GLY A 93 -2.19 -0.61 -2.18
N ASN A 94 -2.62 0.65 -2.10
CA ASN A 94 -2.99 1.49 -3.25
C ASN A 94 -1.80 2.22 -3.90
N VAL A 95 -0.60 2.04 -3.36
CA VAL A 95 0.63 2.60 -3.94
C VAL A 95 1.30 1.56 -4.84
N PRO A 96 1.72 1.92 -6.07
CA PRO A 96 2.46 1.01 -6.93
C PRO A 96 3.78 0.54 -6.30
N VAL A 97 4.27 -0.61 -6.77
CA VAL A 97 5.59 -1.14 -6.36
C VAL A 97 6.67 -0.15 -6.81
N PRO A 98 7.55 0.32 -5.91
CA PRO A 98 8.66 1.19 -6.29
C PRO A 98 9.76 0.41 -7.00
N GLU A 99 10.57 1.12 -7.78
CA GLU A 99 11.92 0.67 -8.12
C GLU A 99 12.82 0.80 -6.88
N VAL A 100 13.66 -0.20 -6.62
CA VAL A 100 14.54 -0.22 -5.44
C VAL A 100 15.98 -0.13 -5.87
N SER A 101 16.75 0.77 -5.25
CA SER A 101 18.18 0.95 -5.53
C SER A 101 18.95 1.24 -4.24
N VAL A 102 20.28 1.06 -4.28
CA VAL A 102 21.19 1.46 -3.19
C VAL A 102 22.00 2.66 -3.67
N HIS A 103 22.08 3.69 -2.84
CA HIS A 103 22.90 4.86 -3.11
C HIS A 103 24.36 4.64 -2.70
N PRO A 104 25.31 5.39 -3.28
CA PRO A 104 26.74 5.26 -2.93
C PRO A 104 27.08 5.53 -1.46
N ASP A 105 26.18 6.10 -0.67
CA ASP A 105 26.33 6.31 0.78
C ASP A 105 25.76 5.16 1.62
N GLY A 106 25.30 4.09 0.98
CA GLY A 106 24.70 2.91 1.61
C GLY A 106 23.25 3.11 2.04
N GLU A 107 22.61 4.22 1.68
CA GLU A 107 21.16 4.40 1.83
C GLU A 107 20.39 3.59 0.78
N ILE A 108 19.16 3.19 1.10
CA ILE A 108 18.29 2.45 0.17
C ILE A 108 17.20 3.40 -0.32
N ALA A 109 17.04 3.50 -1.64
CA ALA A 109 16.04 4.33 -2.28
C ALA A 109 14.90 3.53 -2.90
N PHE A 110 13.74 4.17 -2.88
CA PHE A 110 12.48 3.72 -3.46
C PHE A 110 11.98 4.81 -4.41
N ASP A 111 11.92 4.47 -5.68
CA ASP A 111 11.60 5.41 -6.74
C ASP A 111 10.27 5.08 -7.43
N TRP A 112 9.46 6.10 -7.62
CA TRP A 112 8.27 6.09 -8.45
C TRP A 112 8.49 7.07 -9.59
N ILE A 113 8.57 6.55 -10.81
CA ILE A 113 8.94 7.32 -12.00
C ILE A 113 7.82 7.15 -13.04
N ALA A 114 7.20 8.25 -13.44
CA ALA A 114 6.31 8.26 -14.61
C ALA A 114 7.03 8.79 -15.85
N ASP A 115 7.77 9.90 -15.69
CA ASP A 115 8.63 10.47 -16.73
C ASP A 115 9.74 11.32 -16.09
N ARG A 116 10.59 11.95 -16.92
CA ARG A 116 11.74 12.75 -16.46
C ARG A 116 11.38 13.97 -15.60
N GLN A 117 10.14 14.44 -15.65
CA GLN A 117 9.62 15.55 -14.86
C GLN A 117 8.63 15.09 -13.77
N HIS A 118 8.34 13.80 -13.67
CA HIS A 118 7.38 13.25 -12.70
C HIS A 118 8.03 12.07 -11.99
N VAL A 119 8.74 12.38 -10.91
CA VAL A 119 9.49 11.42 -10.11
C VAL A 119 9.24 11.70 -8.64
N PHE A 120 9.07 10.66 -7.85
CA PHE A 120 9.10 10.72 -6.41
C PHE A 120 10.04 9.66 -5.88
N SER A 121 10.93 10.07 -4.99
CA SER A 121 11.97 9.22 -4.41
C SER A 121 11.90 9.31 -2.89
N ILE A 122 12.03 8.16 -2.24
CA ILE A 122 12.23 8.05 -0.79
C ILE A 122 13.54 7.30 -0.56
N SER A 123 14.49 7.88 0.15
CA SER A 123 15.67 7.18 0.67
C SER A 123 15.57 6.91 2.16
N VAL A 124 16.14 5.80 2.61
CA VAL A 124 16.19 5.41 4.01
C VAL A 124 17.62 5.18 4.44
N SER A 125 18.02 5.89 5.47
CA SER A 125 19.37 5.86 6.03
C SER A 125 19.55 4.79 7.10
N ASP A 126 20.81 4.52 7.47
CA ASP A 126 21.18 3.56 8.50
C ASP A 126 20.61 3.88 9.90
N ASN A 127 20.42 5.17 10.19
CA ASN A 127 19.83 5.63 11.44
C ASN A 127 18.28 5.77 11.38
N GLY A 128 17.63 5.15 10.40
CA GLY A 128 16.17 5.12 10.27
C GLY A 128 15.56 6.46 9.89
N ILE A 129 16.33 7.34 9.24
CA ILE A 129 15.82 8.59 8.74
C ILE A 129 15.36 8.40 7.30
N VAL A 130 14.14 8.83 7.03
CA VAL A 130 13.53 8.87 5.71
C VAL A 130 13.78 10.26 5.11
N SER A 131 14.46 10.31 3.98
CA SER A 131 14.56 11.51 3.16
C SER A 131 13.69 11.31 1.93
N TYR A 132 13.04 12.37 1.45
CA TYR A 132 12.21 12.27 0.25
C TYR A 132 12.40 13.48 -0.65
N ALA A 133 12.25 13.24 -1.95
CA ALA A 133 12.30 14.26 -2.98
C ALA A 133 11.28 13.95 -4.07
N GLY A 134 10.57 14.97 -4.54
CA GLY A 134 9.60 14.84 -5.61
C GLY A 134 9.74 15.97 -6.63
N LEU A 135 9.61 15.63 -7.89
CA LEU A 135 9.49 16.53 -9.03
C LEU A 135 8.15 16.23 -9.73
N PHE A 136 7.35 17.27 -9.96
CA PHE A 136 6.02 17.17 -10.58
C PHE A 136 5.84 18.27 -11.64
N GLY A 137 6.46 18.10 -12.82
CA GLY A 137 6.44 19.01 -13.96
C GLY A 137 7.25 20.28 -13.74
N GLY A 138 6.85 21.07 -12.73
CA GLY A 138 7.53 22.29 -12.28
C GLY A 138 7.49 22.52 -10.77
N SER A 139 6.74 21.69 -10.03
CA SER A 139 6.73 21.73 -8.56
C SER A 139 7.76 20.76 -8.01
N LYS A 140 8.45 21.18 -6.93
CA LYS A 140 9.36 20.33 -6.18
C LYS A 140 8.91 20.20 -4.73
N VAL A 141 9.15 19.05 -4.13
CA VAL A 141 8.99 18.83 -2.70
C VAL A 141 10.23 18.08 -2.19
N THR A 142 10.71 18.44 -1.02
CA THR A 142 11.81 17.74 -0.36
C THR A 142 11.57 17.75 1.13
N GLY A 143 12.02 16.72 1.84
CA GLY A 143 11.96 16.70 3.28
C GLY A 143 12.71 15.53 3.88
N ARG A 144 12.77 15.53 5.21
CA ARG A 144 13.45 14.52 6.01
C ARG A 144 12.68 14.31 7.30
N GLU A 145 12.43 13.07 7.66
CA GLU A 145 11.69 12.69 8.87
C GLU A 145 12.17 11.36 9.43
N VAL A 146 12.05 11.17 10.74
CA VAL A 146 12.40 9.89 11.37
C VAL A 146 11.31 8.88 11.08
N PHE A 147 11.68 7.68 10.62
CA PHE A 147 10.73 6.61 10.40
C PHE A 147 10.30 5.99 11.74
N THR A 148 9.02 6.15 12.06
CA THR A 148 8.44 5.65 13.33
C THR A 148 7.77 4.30 13.17
N GLY A 149 7.95 3.63 12.03
CA GLY A 149 7.24 2.38 11.69
C GLY A 149 5.85 2.59 11.09
N ILE A 150 5.44 3.84 10.88
CA ILE A 150 4.16 4.19 10.24
C ILE A 150 4.47 4.95 8.95
N PHE A 151 3.80 4.57 7.85
CA PHE A 151 3.97 5.28 6.59
C PHE A 151 3.37 6.69 6.68
N PRO A 152 4.15 7.76 6.45
CA PRO A 152 3.66 9.12 6.60
C PRO A 152 2.59 9.44 5.53
N ALA A 153 1.40 9.84 5.98
CA ALA A 153 0.24 10.02 5.08
C ALA A 153 0.48 11.06 3.96
N GLY A 154 1.33 12.06 4.21
CA GLY A 154 1.72 13.06 3.21
C GLY A 154 2.44 12.45 2.01
N LEU A 155 3.27 11.43 2.22
CA LEU A 155 4.04 10.79 1.14
C LEU A 155 3.13 9.98 0.19
N VAL A 156 2.02 9.41 0.69
CA VAL A 156 1.04 8.70 -0.15
C VAL A 156 0.47 9.62 -1.22
N THR A 157 0.17 10.87 -0.85
CA THR A 157 -0.36 11.87 -1.79
C THR A 157 0.67 12.21 -2.86
N HIS A 158 1.96 12.30 -2.49
CA HIS A 158 3.03 12.57 -3.44
C HIS A 158 3.24 11.42 -4.42
N ILE A 159 3.23 10.17 -3.95
CA ILE A 159 3.37 8.99 -4.81
C ILE A 159 2.18 8.87 -5.77
N ALA A 160 0.95 9.09 -5.26
CA ALA A 160 -0.25 9.04 -6.08
C ALA A 160 -0.23 10.05 -7.25
N ARG A 161 0.40 11.21 -7.07
CA ARG A 161 0.56 12.21 -8.14
C ARG A 161 1.45 11.73 -9.29
N VAL A 162 2.45 10.90 -9.02
CA VAL A 162 3.28 10.30 -10.06
C VAL A 162 2.55 9.11 -10.68
N ALA A 163 1.98 8.24 -9.85
CA ALA A 163 1.29 7.03 -10.29
C ALA A 163 0.08 7.30 -11.20
N ALA A 164 -0.59 8.44 -11.04
CA ALA A 164 -1.74 8.83 -11.87
C ALA A 164 -1.36 9.19 -13.33
N LEU A 165 -0.07 9.21 -13.68
CA LEU A 165 0.44 9.57 -15.01
C LEU A 165 0.93 8.37 -15.83
N VAL A 166 0.90 7.16 -15.25
CA VAL A 166 1.35 5.90 -15.86
C VAL A 166 0.12 5.06 -16.26
#